data_AF-A0A959TNV6-F1
#
_entry.id   AF-A0A959TNV6-F1
#
_cell.length_a   1.000
_cell.length_b   1.000
_cell.length_c   1.000
_cell.angle_alpha   90.00
_cell.angle_beta   90.00
_cell.angle_gamma   90.00
#
_symmetry.space_group_name_H-M   'P 1'
#
loop_
_entity.id
_entity.type
_entity.pdbx_description
1 polymer ?
#
loop_
_entity_poly.entity_id
_entity_poly.type
_entity_poly.pdbx_seq_one_letter_code
_entity_poly.pdbx_strand_id
1 'polypeptide(L)' 'GLVQRPYMDIAFSQVQLDLMRRVKEAFDPLGILNPGKVLP' A
#
# COMPACT_ATOMS: atom_id res chain seq x y z
N GLY A 1 -2.84 1.43 -8.81
CA GLY A 1 -3.37 0.22 -8.17
C GLY A 1 -2.70 -1.00 -8.78
N LEU A 2 -3.44 -1.83 -9.52
CA LEU A 2 -2.93 -3.11 -10.06
C LEU A 2 -1.81 -2.94 -11.10
N VAL A 3 -1.98 -2.04 -12.07
CA VAL A 3 -0.96 -1.79 -13.12
C VAL A 3 0.33 -1.18 -12.54
N GLN A 4 0.21 -0.43 -11.45
CA GLN A 4 1.34 0.28 -10.84
C GLN A 4 2.06 -0.56 -9.78
N ARG A 5 1.42 -1.62 -9.26
CA ARG A 5 1.94 -2.46 -8.17
C ARG A 5 3.33 -3.05 -8.46
N PRO A 6 3.65 -3.51 -9.69
CA PRO A 6 4.99 -4.04 -10.01
C PRO A 6 6.11 -2.99 -10.04
N TYR A 7 5.77 -1.69 -9.99
CA TYR A 7 6.74 -0.59 -10.07
C TYR A 7 6.87 0.17 -8.75
N MET A 8 6.19 -0.29 -7.70
CA MET A 8 6.14 0.44 -6.42
C MET A 8 7.46 0.40 -5.66
N ASP A 9 8.25 -0.64 -5.83
CA ASP A 9 9.63 -0.79 -5.34
C ASP A 9 10.62 0.14 -6.06
N ILE A 10 10.32 0.53 -7.31
CA ILE A 10 11.11 1.51 -8.07
C ILE A 10 10.76 2.94 -7.60
N ALA A 11 9.48 3.22 -7.38
CA ALA A 11 9.00 4.56 -7.06
C ALA A 11 9.18 4.95 -5.58
N PHE A 12 9.22 3.97 -4.68
CA PHE A 12 9.23 4.19 -3.23
C PHE A 12 10.29 3.32 -2.55
N SER A 13 10.96 3.90 -1.56
CA SER A 13 11.81 3.13 -0.66
C SER A 13 10.98 2.22 0.25
N GLN A 14 11.63 1.20 0.81
CA GLN A 14 11.01 0.29 1.77
C GLN A 14 10.36 1.02 2.96
N VAL A 15 11.03 2.07 3.48
CA VAL A 15 10.51 2.87 4.61
C VAL A 15 9.20 3.58 4.25
N GLN A 16 9.09 4.11 3.03
CA GLN A 16 7.87 4.76 2.57
C GLN A 16 6.72 3.76 2.38
N LEU A 17 7.02 2.58 1.83
CA LEU A 17 6.04 1.49 1.70
C LEU A 17 5.53 1.03 3.07
N ASP A 18 6.43 0.89 4.04
CA ASP A 18 6.09 0.50 5.42
C ASP A 18 5.24 1.58 6.11
N LEU A 19 5.55 2.86 5.90
CA LEU A 19 4.75 3.97 6.41
C LEU A 19 3.33 3.94 5.83
N MET A 20 3.18 3.74 4.52
CA MET A 20 1.87 3.66 3.89
C MET A 20 1.05 2.47 4.41
N ARG A 21 1.69 1.31 4.68
CA ARG A 21 1.04 0.16 5.32
C ARG A 21 0.51 0.51 6.71
N ARG A 22 1.31 1.15 7.56
CA ARG A 22 0.88 1.55 8.91
C ARG A 22 -0.27 2.56 8.88
N VAL A 23 -0.22 3.53 7.97
CA VAL A 23 -1.32 4.50 7.79
C VAL A 23 -2.58 3.76 7.33
N LYS A 24 -2.48 2.84 6.36
CA LYS A 24 -3.61 2.06 5.89
C LYS A 24 -4.24 1.22 7.00
N GLU A 25 -3.44 0.56 7.82
CA GLU A 25 -3.91 -0.24 8.96
C GLU A 25 -4.64 0.62 10.00
N ALA A 26 -4.13 1.83 10.26
CA ALA A 26 -4.75 2.75 11.23
C ALA A 26 -6.15 3.23 10.77
N PHE A 27 -6.36 3.42 9.46
CA PHE A 27 -7.61 3.96 8.92
C PHE A 27 -8.56 2.91 8.31
N ASP A 28 -8.07 1.71 7.98
CA ASP A 28 -8.87 0.61 7.45
C ASP A 28 -8.44 -0.74 8.05
N PRO A 29 -8.66 -0.95 9.37
CA PRO A 29 -8.26 -2.18 10.05
C PRO A 29 -9.03 -3.41 9.56
N LEU A 30 -10.18 -3.23 8.91
CA LEU A 30 -10.99 -4.32 8.35
C LEU A 30 -10.68 -4.59 6.87
N GLY A 31 -9.81 -3.79 6.24
CA GLY A 31 -9.38 -3.99 4.86
C GLY A 31 -10.48 -3.82 3.80
N ILE A 32 -11.57 -3.11 4.11
CA ILE A 32 -12.73 -2.99 3.22
C ILE A 32 -12.52 -1.95 2.11
N LEU A 33 -11.59 -1.01 2.30
CA LEU A 33 -11.34 0.06 1.33
C LEU A 33 -10.32 -0.40 0.29
N ASN A 34 -10.83 -0.75 -0.90
CA ASN A 34 -10.06 -1.16 -2.09
C ASN A 34 -9.15 -2.39 -1.84
N PRO A 35 -9.74 -3.56 -1.53
CA PRO A 35 -8.97 -4.78 -1.29
C PRO A 35 -8.08 -5.13 -2.49
N GLY A 36 -6.82 -5.48 -2.19
CA GLY A 36 -5.84 -5.93 -3.18
C GLY A 36 -5.27 -4.87 -4.14
N LYS A 37 -5.63 -3.58 -3.99
CA LYS A 37 -5.27 -2.53 -4.97
C LYS A 37 -4.12 -1.60 -4.58
N VAL A 38 -3.95 -1.24 -3.31
CA VAL A 38 -3.21 -0.01 -2.92
C VAL A 38 -1.82 -0.29 -2.37
N LEU A 39 -1.61 -1.40 -1.67
CA LEU A 39 -0.32 -1.74 -1.05
C LEU A 39 0.02 -3.20 -1.35
N PRO A 40 1.28 -3.51 -1.70
CA PRO A 40 1.73 -4.87 -1.92
C PRO A 40 1.67 -5.73 -0.66
#